data_AF-A0A9Q3FGP9-F1
#
_entry.id   AF-A0A9Q3FGP9-F1
#
_cell.length_a   1.000
_cell.length_b   1.000
_cell.length_c   1.000
_cell.angle_alpha   90.00
_cell.angle_beta   90.00
_cell.angle_gamma   90.00
#
_symmetry.space_group_name_H-M   'P 1'
#
loop_
_entity.id
_entity.type
_entity.pdbx_description
1 polymer ?
#
loop_
_entity_poly.entity_id
_entity_poly.type
_entity_poly.pdbx_seq_one_letter_code
_entity_poly.pdbx_strand_id
1 'polypeptide(L)'
;MESYSHLPQLSNGQLYLSKIQHAQLMKTKPNRGKGYTAGNSCIREVVIDKEPTKLLLHPGAFCSCAGKSFLKTCVPNFEDQLLPMDGIKFNSASNSMKELGIFETNVIFPHINGSLRITVEFVVMENFSTTHFILGNAI
;
A
#
# COMPACT_ATOMS: atom_id res chain seq x y z
N MET A 1 -5.31 31.55 -31.67
CA MET A 1 -6.50 32.21 -31.08
C MET A 1 -7.66 31.28 -31.37
N GLU A 2 -7.86 30.28 -30.51
CA GLU A 2 -8.91 29.28 -30.67
C GLU A 2 -10.11 29.73 -29.84
N SER A 3 -11.24 29.95 -30.53
CA SER A 3 -12.53 30.23 -29.91
C SER A 3 -13.36 28.96 -30.02
N TYR A 4 -13.50 28.22 -28.92
CA TYR A 4 -14.56 27.24 -28.79
C TYR A 4 -15.57 27.74 -27.75
N SER A 5 -16.80 27.91 -28.24
CA SER A 5 -17.89 28.62 -27.59
C SER A 5 -18.43 27.89 -26.37
N HIS A 6 -18.59 28.66 -25.30
CA HIS A 6 -19.51 28.41 -24.21
C HIS A 6 -20.94 28.81 -24.62
N LEU A 7 -21.97 28.06 -24.18
CA LEU A 7 -23.44 28.34 -24.14
C LEU A 7 -24.33 27.43 -25.05
N PRO A 8 -25.65 27.31 -24.78
CA PRO A 8 -26.23 26.22 -23.98
C PRO A 8 -27.20 25.32 -24.79
N GLN A 9 -27.71 24.27 -24.12
CA GLN A 9 -28.55 23.19 -24.64
C GLN A 9 -29.76 23.64 -25.49
N LEU A 10 -30.05 22.87 -26.54
CA LEU A 10 -31.39 22.74 -27.12
C LEU A 10 -31.99 21.39 -26.70
N SER A 11 -33.06 21.47 -25.93
CA SER A 11 -33.86 20.34 -25.45
C SER A 11 -34.88 19.93 -26.51
N ASN A 12 -34.74 18.73 -27.05
CA ASN A 12 -35.75 18.13 -27.92
C ASN A 12 -36.27 16.88 -27.19
N GLY A 13 -37.58 16.88 -26.97
CA GLY A 13 -38.27 16.14 -25.93
C GLY A 13 -38.17 14.62 -25.99
N GLN A 14 -38.39 14.05 -24.81
CA GLN A 14 -38.70 12.66 -24.50
C GLN A 14 -37.69 11.63 -25.03
N LEU A 15 -36.94 11.01 -24.12
CA LEU A 15 -36.87 9.56 -24.04
C LEU A 15 -36.07 9.09 -22.81
N TYR A 16 -36.83 8.51 -21.87
CA TYR A 16 -36.51 7.34 -21.07
C TYR A 16 -35.20 7.34 -20.25
N LEU A 17 -35.37 7.51 -18.93
CA LEU A 17 -34.41 7.08 -17.91
C LEU A 17 -34.14 5.57 -18.07
N SER A 18 -33.14 5.20 -18.85
CA SER A 18 -32.52 3.88 -18.71
C SER A 18 -31.03 3.97 -18.97
N LYS A 19 -30.29 3.32 -18.06
CA LYS A 19 -28.84 3.19 -17.99
C LYS A 19 -28.14 4.40 -17.38
N ILE A 20 -28.00 4.34 -16.06
CA ILE A 20 -26.76 4.75 -15.41
C ILE A 20 -25.65 3.90 -16.06
N GLN A 21 -25.10 4.35 -17.18
CA GLN A 21 -23.91 3.73 -17.74
C GLN A 21 -22.77 4.10 -16.80
N HIS A 22 -22.27 3.06 -16.13
CA HIS A 22 -21.01 2.98 -15.42
C HIS A 22 -20.18 4.27 -15.47
N ALA A 23 -20.12 4.98 -14.34
CA ALA A 23 -19.02 5.90 -14.08
C ALA A 23 -17.72 5.07 -14.04
N GLN A 24 -17.14 4.80 -15.21
CA GLN A 24 -15.78 4.29 -15.29
C GLN A 24 -14.87 5.45 -14.91
N LEU A 25 -14.20 5.32 -13.77
CA LEU A 25 -13.13 6.24 -13.41
C LEU A 25 -12.04 6.06 -14.48
N MET A 26 -12.01 6.95 -15.47
CA MET A 26 -10.99 7.00 -16.51
C MET A 26 -9.66 7.38 -15.86
N LYS A 27 -8.96 6.39 -15.29
CA LYS A 27 -7.61 6.56 -14.72
C LYS A 27 -6.63 6.67 -15.87
N THR A 28 -6.50 7.86 -16.45
CA THR A 28 -5.40 8.13 -17.38
C THR A 28 -4.11 8.24 -16.57
N LYS A 29 -3.14 7.37 -16.84
CA LYS A 29 -1.76 7.57 -16.37
C LYS A 29 -1.28 8.89 -16.99
N PRO A 30 -0.89 9.91 -16.22
CA PRO A 30 -0.45 11.18 -16.79
C PRO A 30 0.79 10.98 -17.66
N ASN A 31 0.88 11.77 -18.72
CA ASN A 31 2.09 11.87 -19.52
C ASN A 31 3.26 12.36 -18.66
N ARG A 32 4.48 11.97 -19.03
CA ARG A 32 5.71 12.45 -18.37
C ARG A 32 5.69 14.00 -18.32
N GLY A 33 5.91 14.56 -17.14
CA GLY A 33 5.90 16.01 -16.90
C GLY A 33 4.51 16.62 -16.66
N LYS A 34 3.44 15.81 -16.56
CA LYS A 34 2.11 16.25 -16.14
C LYS A 34 1.81 15.84 -14.70
N GLY A 35 1.01 16.66 -14.02
CA GLY A 35 0.57 16.38 -12.65
C GLY A 35 -0.32 15.13 -12.57
N TYR A 36 -0.20 14.40 -11.48
CA TYR A 36 -1.06 13.27 -11.14
C TYR A 36 -2.23 13.80 -10.32
N THR A 37 -3.46 13.68 -10.83
CA THR A 37 -4.67 14.17 -10.16
C THR A 37 -5.48 13.05 -9.50
N ALA A 38 -5.04 11.80 -9.63
CA ALA A 38 -5.70 10.63 -9.04
C ALA A 38 -4.67 9.69 -8.42
N GLY A 39 -4.92 9.32 -7.16
CA GLY A 39 -4.21 8.25 -6.44
C GLY A 39 -5.22 7.21 -5.95
N ASN A 40 -4.81 5.94 -5.88
CA ASN A 40 -5.68 4.88 -5.38
C ASN A 40 -5.30 4.50 -3.95
N SER A 41 -4.06 4.07 -3.77
CA SER A 41 -3.55 3.50 -2.53
C SER A 41 -2.02 3.59 -2.51
N CYS A 42 -1.48 3.65 -1.30
CA CYS A 42 -0.06 3.53 -1.00
C CYS A 42 0.40 2.06 -0.91
N ILE A 43 -0.50 1.10 -1.17
CA ILE A 43 -0.13 -0.32 -1.29
C ILE A 43 0.64 -0.53 -2.61
N ARG A 44 1.74 -1.27 -2.51
CA ARG A 44 2.61 -1.68 -3.60
C ARG A 44 2.84 -3.18 -3.53
N GLU A 45 3.02 -3.77 -4.71
CA GLU A 45 3.56 -5.11 -4.81
C GLU A 45 5.08 -5.03 -4.69
N VAL A 46 5.63 -5.81 -3.78
CA VAL A 46 7.06 -5.93 -3.50
C VAL A 46 7.42 -7.41 -3.52
N VAL A 47 8.71 -7.72 -3.58
CA VAL A 47 9.21 -9.09 -3.41
C VAL A 47 9.93 -9.17 -2.07
N ILE A 48 9.50 -10.09 -1.22
CA ILE A 48 10.12 -10.42 0.08
C ILE A 48 10.29 -11.94 0.11
N ASP A 49 11.48 -12.41 0.47
CA ASP A 49 11.84 -13.85 0.42
C ASP A 49 11.47 -14.55 -0.90
N LYS A 50 11.72 -13.86 -2.03
CA LYS A 50 11.39 -14.31 -3.40
C LYS A 50 9.90 -14.42 -3.71
N GLU A 51 9.01 -14.15 -2.74
CA GLU A 51 7.57 -14.16 -2.92
C GLU A 51 7.01 -12.75 -3.18
N PRO A 52 6.18 -12.57 -4.23
CA PRO A 52 5.43 -11.34 -4.42
C PRO A 52 4.42 -11.13 -3.29
N THR A 53 4.46 -9.97 -2.66
CA THR A 53 3.58 -9.63 -1.54
C THR A 53 3.19 -8.16 -1.52
N LYS A 54 2.26 -7.80 -0.65
CA LYS A 54 1.74 -6.43 -0.51
C LYS A 54 2.45 -5.70 0.61
N LEU A 55 2.81 -4.44 0.34
CA LEU A 55 3.39 -3.53 1.31
C LEU A 55 2.70 -2.17 1.23
N LEU A 56 2.25 -1.66 2.37
CA LEU A 56 1.68 -0.33 2.53
C LEU A 56 2.79 0.65 2.92
N LEU A 57 2.97 1.70 2.13
CA LEU A 57 3.77 2.85 2.54
C LEU A 57 2.94 3.70 3.50
N HIS A 58 3.29 3.69 4.80
CA HIS A 58 2.51 4.35 5.84
C HIS A 58 3.35 5.35 6.64
N PRO A 59 3.41 6.63 6.24
CA PRO A 59 4.19 7.63 6.96
C PRO A 59 3.66 7.95 8.37
N GLY A 60 2.43 7.53 8.69
CA GLY A 60 1.85 7.64 10.03
C GLY A 60 2.26 6.50 10.98
N ALA A 61 2.89 5.45 10.47
CA ALA A 61 3.43 4.37 11.31
C ALA A 61 4.83 4.75 11.80
N PHE A 62 5.01 4.70 13.13
CA PHE A 62 6.31 4.98 13.75
C PHE A 62 7.39 4.01 13.26
N CYS A 63 7.08 2.72 13.22
CA CYS A 63 7.99 1.66 12.76
C CYS A 63 7.37 0.86 11.62
N SER A 64 8.22 0.09 10.94
CA SER A 64 7.77 -0.93 10.01
C SER A 64 7.32 -2.17 10.78
N CYS A 65 6.19 -2.76 10.38
CA CYS A 65 5.61 -3.89 11.11
C CYS A 65 4.84 -4.86 10.20
N ALA A 66 4.65 -6.07 10.71
CA ALA A 66 3.87 -7.12 10.05
C ALA A 66 3.08 -7.94 11.08
N GLY A 67 1.89 -8.42 10.69
CA GLY A 67 1.12 -9.34 11.52
C GLY A 67 1.68 -10.77 11.43
N LYS A 68 1.78 -11.46 12.56
CA LYS A 68 2.28 -12.83 12.67
C LYS A 68 1.64 -13.77 11.64
N SER A 69 0.31 -13.83 11.62
CA SER A 69 -0.44 -14.74 10.75
C SER A 69 -0.19 -14.47 9.28
N PHE A 70 -0.05 -13.19 8.90
CA PHE A 70 0.25 -12.80 7.52
C PHE A 70 1.70 -13.12 7.16
N LEU A 71 2.66 -12.75 8.00
CA LEU A 71 4.08 -13.03 7.76
C LEU A 71 4.32 -14.54 7.56
N LYS A 72 3.65 -15.39 8.34
CA LYS A 72 3.71 -16.86 8.19
C LYS A 72 3.23 -17.36 6.81
N THR A 73 2.38 -16.62 6.10
CA THR A 73 1.96 -16.97 4.74
C THR A 73 3.02 -16.62 3.69
N CYS A 74 3.86 -15.63 3.95
CA CYS A 74 4.91 -15.19 3.03
C CYS A 74 6.25 -15.86 3.32
N VAL A 75 6.57 -16.04 4.61
CA VAL A 75 7.83 -16.60 5.12
C VAL A 75 7.49 -17.60 6.23
N PRO A 76 7.19 -18.87 5.92
CA PRO A 76 6.67 -19.83 6.89
C PRO A 76 7.57 -20.08 8.11
N ASN A 77 8.90 -19.95 7.94
CA ASN A 77 9.91 -20.21 8.97
C ASN A 77 10.53 -18.92 9.52
N PHE A 78 9.79 -17.81 9.52
CA PHE A 78 10.30 -16.52 10.03
C PHE A 78 10.62 -16.57 11.54
N GLU A 79 9.95 -17.45 12.31
CA GLU A 79 10.12 -17.55 13.77
C GLU A 79 11.56 -17.90 14.15
N ASP A 80 12.28 -18.68 13.32
CA ASP A 80 13.69 -19.04 13.53
C ASP A 80 14.66 -17.86 13.29
N GLN A 81 14.17 -16.79 12.64
CA GLN A 81 14.93 -15.59 12.27
C GLN A 81 14.55 -14.38 13.15
N LEU A 82 13.64 -14.56 14.11
CA LEU A 82 13.23 -13.49 14.99
C LEU A 82 14.36 -13.09 15.93
N LEU A 83 14.72 -11.82 15.89
CA LEU A 83 15.58 -11.21 16.89
C LEU A 83 14.73 -10.82 18.12
N PRO A 84 15.27 -11.02 19.33
CA PRO A 84 14.57 -10.63 20.55
C PRO A 84 14.40 -9.11 20.59
N MET A 85 13.31 -8.66 21.20
CA MET A 85 12.97 -7.27 21.37
C MET A 85 12.49 -7.03 22.79
N ASP A 86 13.09 -6.06 23.49
CA ASP A 86 12.73 -5.73 24.86
C ASP A 86 12.40 -4.24 25.02
N GLY A 87 11.45 -3.95 25.92
CA GLY A 87 11.29 -2.61 26.52
C GLY A 87 10.50 -1.59 25.71
N ILE A 88 9.79 -1.98 24.65
CA ILE A 88 8.98 -1.04 23.83
C ILE A 88 7.52 -1.49 23.80
N LYS A 89 6.62 -0.55 24.10
CA LYS A 89 5.17 -0.77 23.98
C LYS A 89 4.66 -0.19 22.67
N PHE A 90 3.95 -1.02 21.92
CA PHE A 90 3.31 -0.59 20.67
C PHE A 90 1.81 -0.36 20.87
N ASN A 91 1.31 0.68 20.22
CA ASN A 91 -0.12 0.98 20.18
C ASN A 91 -0.53 1.26 18.73
N SER A 92 -1.66 0.69 18.34
CA SER A 92 -2.41 1.10 17.17
C SER A 92 -3.42 2.18 17.55
N ALA A 93 -4.16 2.71 16.59
CA ALA A 93 -5.23 3.68 16.85
C ALA A 93 -6.33 3.14 17.77
N SER A 94 -6.51 1.82 17.83
CA SER A 94 -7.62 1.17 18.53
C SER A 94 -7.19 0.30 19.69
N ASN A 95 -6.00 -0.30 19.68
CA ASN A 95 -5.58 -1.29 20.66
C ASN A 95 -4.07 -1.25 20.95
N SER A 96 -3.69 -1.73 22.13
CA SER A 96 -2.30 -2.11 22.42
C SER A 96 -1.89 -3.32 21.57
N MET A 97 -0.67 -3.28 21.06
CA MET A 97 -0.11 -4.31 20.19
C MET A 97 0.90 -5.14 20.98
N LYS A 98 0.89 -6.46 20.76
CA LYS A 98 1.83 -7.38 21.38
C LYS A 98 2.92 -7.76 20.38
N GLU A 99 4.12 -7.26 20.62
CA GLU A 99 5.32 -7.59 19.86
C GLU A 99 5.81 -9.01 20.12
N LEU A 100 6.42 -9.63 19.11
CA LEU A 100 7.05 -10.93 19.20
C LEU A 100 8.57 -10.86 18.99
N GLY A 101 9.04 -9.87 18.26
CA GLY A 101 10.45 -9.70 17.90
C GLY A 101 10.61 -8.90 16.62
N ILE A 102 11.85 -8.79 16.17
CA ILE A 102 12.22 -8.10 14.93
C ILE A 102 12.54 -9.14 13.85
N PHE A 103 11.94 -8.96 12.68
CA PHE A 103 12.25 -9.72 11.48
C PHE A 103 12.94 -8.81 10.47
N GLU A 104 14.24 -8.99 10.27
CA GLU A 104 15.02 -8.27 9.26
C GLU A 104 14.93 -8.98 7.91
N THR A 105 14.61 -8.26 6.84
CA THR A 105 14.60 -8.84 5.49
C THR A 105 14.87 -7.82 4.40
N ASN A 106 15.15 -8.32 3.20
CA ASN A 106 15.25 -7.50 2.00
C ASN A 106 13.87 -7.29 1.37
N VAL A 107 13.48 -6.03 1.22
CA VAL A 107 12.30 -5.63 0.45
C VAL A 107 12.76 -5.17 -0.92
N ILE A 108 12.27 -5.83 -1.98
CA ILE A 108 12.57 -5.47 -3.35
C ILE A 108 11.35 -4.80 -3.98
N PHE A 109 11.52 -3.55 -4.40
CA PHE A 109 10.56 -2.81 -5.22
C PHE A 109 10.87 -3.04 -6.69
N PRO A 110 10.08 -3.87 -7.41
CA PRO A 110 10.29 -4.11 -8.82
C PRO A 110 10.03 -2.85 -9.63
N HIS A 111 10.94 -2.53 -10.55
CA HIS A 111 10.77 -1.43 -11.48
C HIS A 111 11.42 -1.73 -12.82
N ILE A 112 10.80 -1.27 -13.90
CA ILE A 112 11.17 -1.59 -15.29
C ILE A 112 12.60 -1.20 -15.65
N ASN A 113 13.16 -0.19 -15.00
CA ASN A 113 14.51 0.32 -15.25
C ASN A 113 15.55 -0.19 -14.24
N GLY A 114 15.20 -1.19 -13.44
CA GLY A 114 16.01 -1.70 -12.35
C GLY A 114 15.28 -1.62 -11.03
N SER A 115 15.31 -2.72 -10.28
CA SER A 115 14.64 -2.85 -8.98
C SER A 115 15.43 -2.15 -7.87
N LEU A 116 14.71 -1.53 -6.93
CA LEU A 116 15.28 -1.02 -5.69
C LEU A 116 15.22 -2.12 -4.63
N ARG A 117 16.34 -2.37 -3.94
CA ARG A 117 16.40 -3.26 -2.77
C ARG A 117 16.76 -2.45 -1.55
N ILE A 118 16.00 -2.62 -0.47
CA ILE A 118 16.29 -2.05 0.85
C ILE A 118 16.23 -3.15 1.91
N THR A 119 17.09 -3.07 2.92
CA THR A 119 16.99 -3.89 4.14
C THR A 119 16.04 -3.18 5.10
N VAL A 120 15.09 -3.92 5.67
CA VAL A 120 14.07 -3.37 6.57
C VAL A 120 13.90 -4.31 7.76
N GLU A 121 13.83 -3.71 8.94
CA GLU A 121 13.41 -4.37 10.17
C GLU A 121 11.90 -4.24 10.37
N PHE A 122 11.20 -5.36 10.44
CA PHE A 122 9.78 -5.41 10.75
C PHE A 122 9.56 -5.87 12.18
N VAL A 123 8.87 -5.06 12.98
CA VAL A 123 8.33 -5.52 14.25
C VAL A 123 7.17 -6.48 13.96
N VAL A 124 7.31 -7.73 14.41
CA VAL A 124 6.27 -8.74 14.22
C VAL A 124 5.27 -8.66 15.37
N MET A 125 4.00 -8.48 15.04
CA MET A 125 2.92 -8.28 16.00
C MET A 125 2.02 -9.52 16.05
N GLU A 126 1.71 -10.02 17.24
CA GLU A 126 0.86 -11.20 17.42
C GLU A 126 -0.61 -10.92 17.10
N ASN A 127 -1.14 -9.80 17.63
CA ASN A 127 -2.55 -9.44 17.55
C ASN A 127 -2.87 -8.48 16.39
N PHE A 128 -2.08 -8.51 15.32
CA PHE A 128 -2.24 -7.61 14.18
C PHE A 128 -2.82 -8.34 12.96
N SER A 129 -4.05 -7.99 12.59
CA SER A 129 -4.73 -8.54 11.41
C SER A 129 -4.54 -7.62 10.21
N THR A 130 -3.54 -7.93 9.38
CA THR A 130 -3.32 -7.28 8.09
C THR A 130 -3.09 -8.31 6.99
N THR A 131 -3.19 -7.86 5.75
CA THR A 131 -2.89 -8.66 4.54
C THR A 131 -1.73 -8.07 3.75
N HIS A 132 -0.89 -7.28 4.43
CA HIS A 132 0.23 -6.55 3.88
C HIS A 132 1.24 -6.18 4.98
N PHE A 133 2.50 -6.01 4.58
CA PHE A 133 3.53 -5.36 5.38
C PHE A 133 3.26 -3.86 5.50
N ILE A 134 3.65 -3.24 6.60
CA ILE A 134 3.66 -1.78 6.74
C ILE A 134 5.11 -1.31 6.76
N LEU A 135 5.45 -0.41 5.83
CA LEU A 135 6.70 0.34 5.87
C LEU A 135 6.42 1.70 6.52
N GLY A 136 6.93 1.86 7.74
CA GLY A 136 6.82 3.07 8.54
C GLY A 136 7.97 4.05 8.30
N ASN A 137 8.03 5.09 9.12
CA ASN A 137 9.05 6.14 9.00
C ASN A 137 10.39 5.80 9.65
N ALA A 138 10.40 4.99 10.72
CA ALA A 138 11.66 4.49 11.27
C ALA A 138 12.23 3.44 10.30
N ILE A 139 13.24 3.87 9.55
CA ILE A 139 14.16 3.05 8.77
C ILE A 139 15.47 3.02 9.53
#